data_AF-A0A219B8S2-F1
#
_entry.id   AF-A0A219B8S2-F1
#
_cell.length_a   1.000
_cell.length_b   1.000
_cell.length_c   1.000
_cell.angle_alpha   90.00
_cell.angle_beta   90.00
_cell.angle_gamma   90.00
#
_symmetry.space_group_name_H-M   'P 1'
#
loop_
_entity.id
_entity.type
_entity.pdbx_description
1 polymer ?
#
loop_
_entity_poly.entity_id
_entity_poly.type
_entity_poly.pdbx_seq_one_letter_code
_entity_poly.pdbx_strand_id
1 'polypeptide(L)'
;MNRFEQSGLAIVMAMRSWVAAREAGLPPVAVIADRLASMDLSPEIPVVLDSYFGLIEARLGRPLEPECCCSTDLSPDERAALSLLRHAAGQSPSPVTTSAAVPHGLPAALHWAARSLNALFDWEWPETTPISRDTDQHCPFDTGVRSNSLNVQAGGHGR
;
A
#
# COMPACT_ATOMS: atom_id res chain seq x y z
N MET A 1 1.69 -3.18 22.41
CA MET A 1 1.60 -3.10 20.94
C MET A 1 2.53 -1.99 20.51
N ASN A 2 3.49 -2.27 19.63
CA ASN A 2 4.35 -1.20 19.12
C ASN A 2 3.52 -0.30 18.18
N ARG A 3 3.93 0.96 18.00
CA ARG A 3 3.21 1.94 17.16
C ARG A 3 3.06 1.45 15.71
N PHE A 4 4.02 0.64 15.24
CA PHE A 4 4.03 -0.01 13.93
C PHE A 4 2.88 -1.00 13.73
N GLU A 5 2.66 -1.91 14.69
CA GLU A 5 1.57 -2.88 14.72
C GLU A 5 0.22 -2.17 14.78
N GLN A 6 0.14 -1.07 15.53
CA GLN A 6 -1.06 -0.25 15.64
C GLN A 6 -1.43 0.43 14.31
N SER A 7 -0.45 0.96 13.56
CA SER A 7 -0.69 1.59 12.25
C SER A 7 -1.04 0.58 11.17
N GLY A 8 -0.34 -0.56 11.11
CA GLY A 8 -0.70 -1.65 10.19
C GLY A 8 -2.11 -2.19 10.44
N LEU A 9 -2.47 -2.34 11.71
CA LEU A 9 -3.83 -2.71 12.13
C LEU A 9 -4.87 -1.66 11.72
N ALA A 10 -4.58 -0.37 11.89
CA ALA A 10 -5.47 0.72 11.49
C ALA A 10 -5.80 0.67 9.99
N ILE A 11 -4.81 0.40 9.14
CA ILE A 11 -5.01 0.28 7.69
C ILE A 11 -5.86 -0.93 7.34
N VAL A 12 -5.57 -2.09 7.92
CA VAL A 12 -6.35 -3.32 7.68
C VAL A 12 -7.80 -3.16 8.15
N MET A 13 -7.98 -2.60 9.36
CA MET A 13 -9.31 -2.28 9.88
C MET A 13 -10.06 -1.30 8.99
N ALA A 14 -9.39 -0.25 8.51
CA ALA A 14 -9.98 0.73 7.62
C ALA A 14 -10.35 0.10 6.28
N MET A 15 -9.49 -0.73 5.69
CA MET A 15 -9.76 -1.42 4.41
C MET A 15 -10.97 -2.33 4.50
N ARG A 16 -11.04 -3.17 5.54
CA ARG A 16 -12.20 -4.04 5.81
C ARG A 16 -13.48 -3.25 5.99
N SER A 17 -13.44 -2.20 6.81
CA SER A 17 -14.58 -1.32 7.03
C SER A 17 -15.00 -0.56 5.77
N TRP A 18 -14.05 -0.17 4.93
CA TRP A 18 -14.28 0.54 3.69
C TRP A 18 -15.00 -0.33 2.65
N VAL A 19 -14.54 -1.57 2.46
CA VAL A 19 -15.22 -2.53 1.55
C VAL A 19 -16.61 -2.83 2.05
N ALA A 20 -16.76 -3.18 3.34
CA ALA A 20 -18.06 -3.48 3.93
C ALA A 20 -19.03 -2.29 3.84
N ALA A 21 -18.55 -1.05 4.02
CA ALA A 21 -19.36 0.15 3.86
C ALA A 21 -19.88 0.28 2.41
N ARG A 22 -19.02 0.06 1.41
CA ARG A 22 -19.43 0.14 0.00
C ARG A 22 -20.45 -0.93 -0.38
N GLU A 23 -20.25 -2.16 0.08
CA GLU A 23 -21.21 -3.26 -0.14
C GLU A 23 -22.57 -2.96 0.49
N ALA A 24 -22.59 -2.29 1.64
CA ALA A 24 -23.80 -1.85 2.32
C ALA A 24 -24.41 -0.54 1.77
N GLY A 25 -23.78 0.11 0.78
CA GLY A 25 -24.22 1.41 0.27
C GLY A 25 -24.04 2.58 1.25
N LEU A 26 -23.14 2.44 2.22
CA LEU A 26 -22.82 3.44 3.24
C LEU A 26 -21.64 4.32 2.80
N PRO A 27 -21.54 5.57 3.32
CA PRO A 27 -20.41 6.46 3.04
C PRO A 27 -19.11 5.94 3.67
N PRO A 28 -18.11 5.48 2.90
CA PRO A 28 -16.96 4.75 3.45
C PRO A 28 -16.07 5.61 4.35
N VAL A 29 -15.87 6.88 4.00
CA VAL A 29 -15.08 7.84 4.81
C VAL A 29 -15.63 7.97 6.23
N ALA A 30 -16.96 8.06 6.39
CA ALA A 30 -17.58 8.17 7.70
C ALA A 30 -17.38 6.89 8.52
N VAL A 31 -17.55 5.72 7.90
CA VAL A 31 -17.35 4.42 8.56
C VAL A 31 -15.89 4.24 9.00
N ILE A 32 -14.92 4.64 8.16
CA ILE A 32 -13.50 4.61 8.54
C ILE A 32 -13.25 5.58 9.71
N ALA A 33 -13.76 6.81 9.64
CA ALA A 33 -13.56 7.80 10.69
C ALA A 33 -14.06 7.31 12.06
N ASP A 34 -15.27 6.75 12.11
CA ASP A 34 -15.83 6.14 13.32
C ASP A 34 -14.97 4.98 13.82
N ARG A 35 -14.46 4.15 12.91
CA ARG A 35 -13.63 2.98 13.25
C ARG A 35 -12.28 3.37 13.86
N LEU A 36 -11.72 4.50 13.42
CA LEU A 36 -10.40 4.99 13.85
C LEU A 36 -10.49 6.02 14.99
N ALA A 37 -11.69 6.43 15.41
CA ALA A 37 -11.90 7.50 16.38
C ALA A 37 -11.15 7.32 17.71
N SER A 38 -10.90 6.07 18.14
CA SER A 38 -10.20 5.77 19.39
C SER A 38 -8.67 5.75 19.28
N MET A 39 -8.11 5.95 18.08
CA MET A 39 -6.68 5.72 17.82
C MET A 39 -5.80 6.99 17.89
N ASP A 40 -6.36 8.15 18.29
CA ASP A 40 -5.66 9.44 18.34
C ASP A 40 -4.90 9.76 17.04
N LEU A 41 -5.58 9.56 15.91
CA LEU A 41 -5.06 9.74 14.56
C LEU A 41 -5.51 11.09 13.97
N SER A 42 -4.73 11.61 13.02
CA SER A 42 -5.10 12.83 12.27
C SER A 42 -6.48 12.68 11.62
N PRO A 43 -7.35 13.71 11.69
CA PRO A 43 -8.69 13.67 11.10
C PRO A 43 -8.69 13.56 9.56
N GLU A 44 -7.54 13.78 8.92
CA GLU A 44 -7.39 13.65 7.47
C GLU A 44 -7.24 12.18 7.02
N ILE A 45 -6.82 11.28 7.93
CA ILE A 45 -6.50 9.88 7.61
C ILE A 45 -7.66 9.15 6.90
N PRO A 46 -8.93 9.23 7.35
CA PRO A 46 -10.04 8.56 6.67
C PRO A 46 -10.19 8.95 5.19
N VAL A 47 -9.98 10.23 4.86
CA VAL A 47 -10.08 10.74 3.48
C VAL A 47 -8.92 10.26 2.62
N VAL A 48 -7.71 10.24 3.18
CA VAL A 48 -6.53 9.75 2.46
C VAL A 48 -6.61 8.24 2.25
N LEU A 49 -7.12 7.49 3.23
CA LEU A 49 -7.35 6.04 3.11
C LEU A 49 -8.40 5.73 2.04
N ASP A 50 -9.52 6.46 1.99
CA ASP A 50 -10.54 6.31 0.95
C ASP A 50 -9.95 6.52 -0.46
N SER A 51 -9.17 7.58 -0.63
CA SER A 51 -8.47 7.86 -1.89
C SER A 51 -7.46 6.76 -2.23
N TYR A 52 -6.70 6.30 -1.24
CA TYR A 52 -5.70 5.24 -1.42
C TYR A 52 -6.33 3.92 -1.86
N PHE A 53 -7.39 3.47 -1.20
CA PHE A 53 -8.11 2.24 -1.57
C PHE A 53 -8.76 2.35 -2.94
N GLY A 54 -9.38 3.50 -3.25
CA GLY A 54 -9.92 3.76 -4.59
C GLY A 54 -8.86 3.71 -5.70
N LEU A 55 -7.66 4.25 -5.44
CA LEU A 55 -6.54 4.17 -6.38
C LEU A 55 -6.00 2.75 -6.56
N ILE A 56 -6.01 1.93 -5.50
CA ILE A 56 -5.65 0.51 -5.60
C ILE A 56 -6.66 -0.22 -6.48
N GLU A 57 -7.97 -0.08 -6.22
CA GLU A 57 -9.00 -0.72 -7.05
C GLU A 57 -8.91 -0.29 -8.51
N ALA A 58 -8.73 1.01 -8.75
CA ALA A 58 -8.54 1.54 -10.10
C ALA A 58 -7.32 0.89 -10.77
N ARG A 59 -6.26 0.60 -10.00
CA ARG A 59 -5.03 0.00 -10.54
C ARG A 59 -5.19 -1.49 -10.82
N LEU A 60 -5.94 -2.19 -9.97
CA LEU A 60 -6.26 -3.61 -10.10
C LEU A 60 -7.32 -3.87 -11.18
N GLY A 61 -8.20 -2.90 -11.45
CA GLY A 61 -9.35 -3.08 -12.35
C GLY A 61 -10.45 -3.96 -11.75
N ARG A 62 -10.39 -4.24 -10.44
CA ARG A 62 -11.39 -5.01 -9.68
C ARG A 62 -11.55 -4.44 -8.27
N PRO A 63 -12.66 -4.75 -7.57
CA PRO A 63 -12.80 -4.43 -6.16
C PRO A 63 -11.70 -5.06 -5.30
N LEU A 64 -11.39 -4.41 -4.17
CA LEU A 64 -10.52 -4.96 -3.13
C LEU A 64 -11.22 -6.11 -2.40
N GLU A 65 -10.47 -7.18 -2.12
CA GLU A 65 -10.98 -8.38 -1.46
C GLU A 65 -10.25 -8.59 -0.12
N PRO A 66 -10.72 -7.94 0.97
CA PRO A 66 -10.15 -8.12 2.29
C PRO A 66 -10.60 -9.45 2.90
N GLU A 67 -9.92 -9.87 3.97
CA GLU A 67 -10.41 -10.96 4.80
C GLU A 67 -11.67 -10.55 5.59
N CYS A 68 -12.35 -11.54 6.16
CA CYS A 68 -13.48 -11.30 7.05
C CYS A 68 -13.08 -10.36 8.21
N CYS A 69 -14.00 -9.51 8.66
CA CYS A 69 -13.73 -8.52 9.71
C CYS A 69 -13.21 -9.12 11.04
N CYS A 70 -13.58 -10.37 11.33
CA CYS A 70 -13.16 -11.12 12.51
C CYS A 70 -11.89 -11.96 12.31
N SER A 71 -11.34 -12.03 11.09
CA SER A 71 -10.16 -12.83 10.79
C SER A 71 -8.90 -12.18 11.37
N THR A 72 -7.99 -12.97 11.92
CA THR A 72 -6.65 -12.51 12.29
C THR A 72 -5.68 -12.57 11.12
N ASP A 73 -6.05 -13.28 10.04
CA ASP A 73 -5.23 -13.43 8.86
C ASP A 73 -5.37 -12.21 7.94
N LEU A 74 -4.36 -12.01 7.08
CA LEU A 74 -4.37 -10.99 6.04
C LEU A 74 -4.63 -11.63 4.68
N SER A 75 -5.54 -11.05 3.92
CA SER A 75 -5.75 -11.35 2.49
C SER A 75 -4.53 -10.94 1.66
N PRO A 76 -4.39 -11.48 0.43
CA PRO A 76 -3.39 -11.00 -0.52
C PRO A 76 -3.46 -9.49 -0.74
N ASP A 77 -4.66 -8.91 -0.85
CA ASP A 77 -4.84 -7.48 -1.08
C ASP A 77 -4.41 -6.64 0.12
N GLU A 78 -4.76 -7.04 1.35
CA GLU A 78 -4.32 -6.35 2.57
C GLU A 78 -2.81 -6.35 2.70
N ARG A 79 -2.17 -7.50 2.46
CA ARG A 79 -0.69 -7.60 2.47
C ARG A 79 -0.08 -6.71 1.41
N ALA A 80 -0.66 -6.68 0.22
CA ALA A 80 -0.15 -5.91 -0.89
C ALA A 80 -0.31 -4.39 -0.67
N ALA A 81 -1.44 -3.95 -0.09
CA ALA A 81 -1.66 -2.57 0.32
C ALA A 81 -0.66 -2.10 1.40
N LEU A 82 -0.37 -2.94 2.41
CA LEU A 82 0.66 -2.66 3.40
C LEU A 82 2.06 -2.63 2.79
N SER A 83 2.35 -3.53 1.84
CA SER A 83 3.63 -3.60 1.14
C SER A 83 3.90 -2.34 0.30
N LEU A 84 2.86 -1.79 -0.34
CA LEU A 84 2.95 -0.54 -1.10
C LEU A 84 3.30 0.65 -0.20
N LEU A 85 2.67 0.76 0.98
CA LEU A 85 2.98 1.81 1.95
C LEU A 85 4.43 1.72 2.41
N ARG A 86 4.90 0.51 2.72
CA ARG A 86 6.30 0.29 3.08
C ARG A 86 7.26 0.69 1.97
N HIS A 87 6.95 0.29 0.74
CA HIS A 87 7.78 0.61 -0.40
C HIS A 87 7.86 2.12 -0.65
N ALA A 88 6.76 2.85 -0.44
CA ALA A 88 6.73 4.30 -0.57
C ALA A 88 7.53 5.02 0.54
N ALA A 89 7.61 4.46 1.74
CA ALA A 89 8.39 5.04 2.84
C ALA A 89 9.90 4.92 2.63
N GLY A 90 10.37 3.81 2.05
CA GLY A 90 11.79 3.59 1.76
C GLY A 90 12.34 4.43 0.59
N GLN A 91 11.47 5.13 -0.15
CA GLN A 91 11.89 6.03 -1.22
C GLN A 91 12.13 7.43 -0.65
N SER A 92 13.41 7.79 -0.58
CA SER A 92 13.83 9.16 -0.26
C SER A 92 13.13 10.13 -1.22
N PRO A 93 12.67 11.31 -0.76
CA PRO A 93 12.11 12.32 -1.65
C PRO A 93 13.15 12.69 -2.70
N SER A 94 13.05 12.10 -3.89
CA SER A 94 13.83 12.57 -5.02
C SER A 94 13.27 13.94 -5.39
N PRO A 95 14.08 15.01 -5.40
CA PRO A 95 13.63 16.38 -5.68
C PRO A 95 13.37 16.58 -7.19
N VAL A 96 12.77 15.60 -7.84
CA VAL A 96 12.63 15.53 -9.28
C VAL A 96 11.17 15.83 -9.62
N THR A 97 10.84 17.11 -9.58
CA THR A 97 9.57 17.65 -10.07
C THR A 97 9.51 17.81 -11.60
N THR A 98 10.50 17.28 -12.35
CA THR A 98 10.58 17.52 -13.81
C THR A 98 11.15 16.37 -14.67
N SER A 99 11.42 15.17 -14.12
CA SER A 99 11.88 14.05 -14.98
C SER A 99 10.70 13.35 -15.65
N ALA A 100 10.82 13.10 -16.96
CA ALA A 100 9.94 12.21 -17.72
C ALA A 100 9.89 10.77 -17.17
N ALA A 101 10.74 10.43 -16.20
CA ALA A 101 10.74 9.18 -15.46
C ALA A 101 9.82 9.16 -14.23
N VAL A 102 9.16 10.27 -13.88
CA VAL A 102 8.10 10.25 -12.86
C VAL A 102 6.91 9.50 -13.47
N PRO A 103 6.41 8.42 -12.85
CA PRO A 103 5.39 7.56 -13.45
C PRO A 103 4.05 8.29 -13.55
N HIS A 104 3.85 9.10 -14.58
CA HIS A 104 2.59 9.81 -14.82
C HIS A 104 1.38 8.87 -14.84
N GLY A 105 0.23 9.37 -14.38
CA GLY A 105 -1.00 8.60 -14.28
C GLY A 105 -1.16 7.84 -12.96
N LEU A 106 -1.96 6.78 -12.99
CA LEU A 106 -2.42 6.07 -11.80
C LEU A 106 -1.30 5.53 -10.87
N PRO A 107 -0.16 5.04 -11.39
CA PRO A 107 0.95 4.63 -10.52
C PRO A 107 1.58 5.78 -9.70
N ALA A 108 1.75 6.99 -10.27
CA ALA A 108 2.20 8.14 -9.46
C ALA A 108 1.15 8.55 -8.43
N ALA A 109 -0.14 8.57 -8.79
CA ALA A 109 -1.19 8.93 -7.86
C ALA A 109 -1.19 7.97 -6.65
N LEU A 110 -1.05 6.67 -6.90
CA LEU A 110 -0.95 5.65 -5.85
C LEU A 110 0.30 5.84 -4.99
N HIS A 111 1.45 6.13 -5.60
CA HIS A 111 2.69 6.41 -4.87
C HIS A 111 2.56 7.64 -3.97
N TRP A 112 1.98 8.73 -4.47
CA TRP A 112 1.73 9.95 -3.68
C TRP A 112 0.77 9.70 -2.53
N ALA A 113 -0.34 8.98 -2.76
CA ALA A 113 -1.28 8.62 -1.70
C ALA A 113 -0.58 7.79 -0.60
N ALA A 114 0.22 6.79 -0.98
CA ALA A 114 0.98 5.98 -0.03
C ALA A 114 1.97 6.82 0.78
N ARG A 115 2.65 7.78 0.14
CA ARG A 115 3.59 8.70 0.80
C ARG A 115 2.88 9.66 1.77
N SER A 116 1.72 10.20 1.39
CA SER A 116 0.90 11.04 2.26
C SER A 116 0.45 10.28 3.51
N LEU A 117 0.04 9.02 3.36
CA LEU A 117 -0.29 8.17 4.50
C LEU A 117 0.92 7.96 5.42
N ASN A 118 2.09 7.64 4.88
CA ASN A 118 3.30 7.49 5.71
C ASN A 118 3.64 8.78 6.49
N ALA A 119 3.44 9.95 5.89
CA ALA A 119 3.65 11.24 6.57
C ALA A 119 2.62 11.48 7.68
N LEU A 120 1.35 11.12 7.46
CA LEU A 120 0.27 11.30 8.44
C LEU A 120 0.34 10.32 9.61
N PHE A 121 0.83 9.10 9.35
CA PHE A 121 1.02 8.07 10.38
C PHE A 121 2.36 8.21 11.13
N ASP A 122 3.21 9.17 10.76
CA ASP A 122 4.56 9.38 11.32
C ASP A 122 5.35 8.06 11.40
N TRP A 123 5.39 7.34 10.28
CA TRP A 123 5.84 5.95 10.23
C TRP A 123 7.37 5.84 10.21
N GLU A 124 7.97 5.15 11.19
CA GLU A 124 9.30 4.53 11.06
C GLU A 124 9.18 3.04 10.71
N TRP A 125 9.40 2.68 9.44
CA TRP A 125 9.31 1.29 9.02
C TRP A 125 10.58 0.60 9.52
N PRO A 126 10.50 -0.48 10.33
CA PRO A 126 11.67 -1.23 10.71
C PRO A 126 12.36 -1.69 9.42
N GLU A 127 13.67 -1.41 9.31
CA GLU A 127 14.42 -1.55 8.06
C GLU A 127 14.36 -2.96 7.46
N THR A 128 13.97 -3.99 8.22
CA THR A 128 14.21 -5.39 7.81
C THR A 128 13.19 -6.41 8.33
N THR A 129 11.89 -6.14 8.34
CA THR A 129 10.94 -7.28 8.41
C THR A 129 10.82 -7.89 7.02
N PRO A 130 11.34 -9.06 6.66
CA PRO A 130 11.02 -9.63 5.35
C PRO A 130 9.49 -9.82 5.29
N ILE A 131 8.83 -9.17 4.33
CA ILE A 131 7.47 -9.59 3.96
C ILE A 131 7.72 -10.95 3.33
N SER A 132 7.41 -12.02 4.06
CA SER A 132 7.55 -13.37 3.53
C SER A 132 6.74 -13.40 2.25
N ARG A 133 7.43 -13.44 1.10
CA ARG A 133 6.81 -13.78 -0.16
C ARG A 133 6.40 -15.22 0.04
N ASP A 134 5.14 -15.45 0.31
CA ASP A 134 4.58 -16.76 0.13
C ASP A 134 4.74 -17.05 -1.37
N THR A 135 5.75 -17.86 -1.71
CA THR A 135 6.19 -18.08 -3.11
C THR A 135 5.13 -18.75 -3.96
N ASP A 136 4.06 -19.22 -3.34
CA ASP A 136 2.92 -19.87 -3.98
C ASP A 136 1.74 -18.93 -4.25
N GLN A 137 1.78 -17.68 -3.77
CA GLN A 137 0.71 -16.70 -4.01
C GLN A 137 1.15 -15.63 -5.02
N HIS A 138 0.50 -15.64 -6.19
CA HIS A 138 0.66 -14.61 -7.21
C HIS A 138 0.29 -13.24 -6.63
N CYS A 139 1.25 -12.32 -6.60
CA CYS A 139 1.00 -10.94 -6.16
C CYS A 139 0.04 -10.26 -7.14
N PRO A 140 -1.07 -9.65 -6.67
CA PRO A 140 -2.06 -9.02 -7.58
C PRO A 140 -1.51 -7.82 -8.36
N PHE A 141 -0.34 -7.30 -7.97
CA PHE A 141 0.37 -6.24 -8.69
C PHE A 141 1.42 -6.75 -9.69
N ASP A 142 1.68 -8.06 -9.74
CA ASP A 142 2.65 -8.64 -10.67
C ASP A 142 2.04 -8.77 -12.07
N THR A 143 2.05 -7.67 -12.81
CA THR A 143 1.55 -7.58 -14.20
C THR A 143 2.43 -8.30 -15.23
N GLY A 144 3.24 -9.29 -14.83
CA GLY A 144 3.92 -10.21 -15.75
C GLY A 144 5.06 -9.59 -16.58
N VAL A 145 5.55 -8.40 -16.23
CA VAL A 145 6.77 -7.88 -16.86
C VAL A 145 7.96 -8.58 -16.22
N ARG A 146 8.34 -9.72 -16.79
CA ARG A 146 9.64 -10.33 -16.54
C ARG A 146 10.72 -9.32 -16.91
N SER A 147 11.30 -8.67 -15.92
CA SER A 147 12.58 -7.98 -16.07
C SER A 147 13.57 -9.01 -16.62
N ASN A 148 13.87 -8.93 -17.91
CA ASN A 148 15.02 -9.62 -18.47
C ASN A 148 16.24 -9.04 -17.75
N SER A 149 16.77 -9.80 -16.80
CA SER A 149 18.11 -9.58 -16.26
C SER A 149 19.07 -9.56 -17.45
N LEU A 150 19.51 -8.36 -17.83
CA LEU A 150 20.61 -8.18 -18.75
C LEU A 150 21.83 -8.83 -18.10
N ASN A 151 22.15 -10.01 -18.63
CA ASN A 151 23.31 -10.79 -18.27
C ASN A 151 24.54 -10.04 -18.79
N VAL A 152 25.14 -9.18 -17.97
CA VAL A 152 26.44 -8.57 -18.27
C VAL A 152 27.50 -9.64 -18.03
N GLN A 153 27.76 -10.43 -19.07
CA GLN A 153 28.99 -11.22 -19.16
C GLN A 153 30.16 -10.25 -19.31
N ALA A 154 30.89 -10.02 -18.22
CA ALA A 154 32.22 -9.43 -18.27
C ALA A 154 33.17 -10.42 -18.97
N GLY A 155 33.33 -10.24 -20.28
CA GLY A 155 34.37 -10.91 -21.06
C GLY A 155 35.74 -10.35 -20.70
N GLY A 156 36.55 -11.15 -20.00
CA GLY A 156 37.97 -10.89 -19.85
C GLY A 156 38.72 -11.25 -21.14
N HIS A 157 39.46 -10.29 -21.69
CA HIS A 157 40.65 -10.45 -22.55
C HIS A 157 41.58 -9.31 -22.10
N GLY A 158 42.76 -9.51 -21.52
CA GLY A 158 43.76 -10.52 -21.85
C GLY A 158 44.66 -9.97 -22.96
N ARG A 159 45.57 -9.05 -22.62
CA ARG A 159 46.91 -8.89 -23.21
C ARG A 159 47.84 -8.26 -22.20
#